data_AF-A0A4Q6BZN5-F1
#
_entry.id   AF-A0A4Q6BZN5-F1
#
_cell.length_a   1.000
_cell.length_b   1.000
_cell.length_c   1.000
_cell.angle_alpha   90.00
_cell.angle_beta   90.00
_cell.angle_gamma   90.00
#
_symmetry.space_group_name_H-M   'P 1'
#
loop_
_entity.id
_entity.type
_entity.pdbx_description
1 polymer ?
#
loop_
_entity_poly.entity_id
_entity_poly.type
_entity_poly.pdbx_seq_one_letter_code
_entity_poly.pdbx_strand_id
1 'polypeptide(L)'
;DKPTLTAALASAGYPGAADPTQVNKPMMLLLLVLLMTYVTMVYGPMAAFLVELFPARIRYTSMSLPYHLGNGCFGGFLPLISSWLVLWTGNVYAGLYYPIGVAALTCIVGFIYIRETKNLDLNR
;
A
#
# COMPACT_ATOMS: atom_id res chain seq x y z
N ASP A 1 -30.06 9.64 1.35
CA ASP A 1 -30.36 8.28 0.85
C ASP A 1 -29.76 8.03 -0.53
N LYS A 2 -29.31 6.80 -0.76
CA LYS A 2 -28.77 6.32 -2.05
C LYS A 2 -29.66 6.64 -3.27
N PRO A 3 -31.00 6.42 -3.23
CA PRO A 3 -31.88 6.75 -4.36
C PRO A 3 -31.93 8.25 -4.70
N THR A 4 -31.88 9.12 -3.69
CA THR A 4 -31.88 10.58 -3.89
C THR A 4 -30.59 11.06 -4.54
N LEU A 5 -29.45 10.49 -4.14
CA LEU A 5 -28.14 10.77 -4.75
C LEU A 5 -28.08 10.30 -6.21
N THR A 6 -28.57 9.10 -6.51
CA THR A 6 -28.61 8.60 -7.89
C THR A 6 -29.51 9.44 -8.79
N ALA A 7 -30.65 9.92 -8.26
CA ALA A 7 -31.54 10.81 -9.01
C ALA A 7 -30.89 12.19 -9.26
N ALA A 8 -30.19 12.75 -8.28
CA ALA A 8 -29.46 14.01 -8.41
C ALA A 8 -28.25 13.92 -9.37
N LEU A 9 -27.55 12.78 -9.38
CA LEU A 9 -26.46 12.53 -10.33
C LEU A 9 -26.98 12.36 -11.76
N ALA A 10 -28.10 11.63 -11.93
CA ALA A 10 -28.74 11.48 -13.23
C ALA A 10 -29.24 12.81 -13.80
N SER A 11 -29.84 13.68 -12.98
CA SER A 11 -30.27 15.02 -13.41
C SER A 11 -29.09 15.97 -13.71
N ALA A 12 -27.94 15.75 -13.08
CA ALA A 12 -26.70 16.47 -13.36
C ALA A 12 -25.93 15.93 -14.58
N GLY A 13 -26.46 14.91 -15.29
CA GLY A 13 -25.84 14.33 -16.48
C GLY A 13 -24.63 13.43 -16.19
N TYR A 14 -24.43 12.99 -14.95
CA TYR A 14 -23.35 12.07 -14.62
C TYR A 14 -23.61 10.67 -15.20
N PRO A 15 -22.65 10.06 -15.91
CA PRO A 15 -22.82 8.74 -16.49
C PRO A 15 -22.92 7.67 -15.39
N GLY A 16 -23.88 6.75 -15.52
CA GLY A 16 -24.12 5.68 -14.54
C GLY A 16 -23.04 4.59 -14.51
N ALA A 17 -22.19 4.54 -15.54
CA ALA A 17 -21.03 3.67 -15.62
C ALA A 17 -19.90 4.37 -16.39
N ALA A 18 -18.65 4.00 -16.10
CA ALA A 18 -17.52 4.46 -16.88
C ALA A 18 -17.59 3.89 -18.30
N ASP A 19 -17.37 4.73 -19.31
CA ASP A 19 -17.35 4.32 -20.72
C ASP A 19 -16.16 3.36 -20.97
N PRO A 20 -16.40 2.07 -21.29
CA PRO A 20 -15.33 1.09 -21.49
C PRO A 20 -14.44 1.41 -22.70
N THR A 21 -14.90 2.25 -23.63
CA THR A 21 -14.14 2.66 -24.83
C THR A 21 -13.10 3.74 -24.53
N GLN A 22 -13.28 4.49 -23.44
CA GLN A 22 -12.34 5.51 -22.97
C GLN A 22 -11.20 4.91 -22.12
N VAL A 23 -11.27 3.61 -21.79
CA VAL A 23 -10.26 2.95 -20.96
C VAL A 23 -9.12 2.42 -21.83
N ASN A 24 -7.93 2.98 -21.66
CA ASN A 24 -6.70 2.45 -22.27
C ASN A 24 -6.24 1.17 -21.55
N LYS A 25 -6.85 0.03 -21.91
CA LYS A 25 -6.54 -1.29 -21.37
C LYS A 25 -5.06 -1.69 -21.47
N PRO A 26 -4.34 -1.51 -22.60
CA PRO A 26 -2.93 -1.90 -22.66
C PRO A 26 -2.05 -1.04 -21.75
N MET A 27 -2.30 0.26 -21.66
CA MET A 27 -1.58 1.13 -20.71
C MET A 27 -1.85 0.73 -19.27
N MET A 28 -3.11 0.46 -18.92
CA MET A 28 -3.49 -0.01 -17.59
C MET A 28 -2.74 -1.30 -17.21
N LEU A 29 -2.70 -2.27 -18.14
CA LEU A 29 -1.97 -3.53 -17.91
C LEU A 29 -0.47 -3.30 -17.74
N LEU A 30 0.13 -2.43 -18.56
CA LEU A 30 1.54 -2.07 -18.43
C LEU A 30 1.86 -1.46 -17.06
N LEU A 31 1.03 -0.52 -16.59
CA LEU A 31 1.18 0.10 -15.28
C LEU A 31 1.05 -0.92 -14.14
N LEU A 32 0.10 -1.87 -14.25
CA LEU A 32 -0.08 -2.94 -13.27
C LEU A 32 1.14 -3.87 -13.24
N VAL A 33 1.65 -4.30 -14.39
CA VAL A 33 2.86 -5.14 -14.46
C VAL A 33 4.05 -4.43 -13.82
N LEU A 34 4.27 -3.17 -14.18
CA LEU A 34 5.35 -2.35 -13.64
C LEU A 34 5.24 -2.19 -12.11
N LEU A 35 4.04 -1.93 -11.59
CA LEU A 35 3.80 -1.85 -10.16
C LEU A 35 4.05 -3.20 -9.45
N MET A 36 3.59 -4.30 -10.04
CA MET A 36 3.83 -5.64 -9.50
C MET A 36 5.31 -6.00 -9.50
N THR A 37 6.08 -5.59 -10.52
CA THR A 37 7.54 -5.75 -10.52
C THR A 37 8.20 -4.99 -9.37
N TYR A 38 7.76 -3.77 -9.06
CA TYR A 38 8.28 -3.04 -7.88
C TYR A 38 7.96 -3.77 -6.57
N VAL A 39 6.75 -4.29 -6.43
CA VAL A 39 6.37 -5.07 -5.25
C VAL A 39 7.24 -6.32 -5.10
N THR A 40 7.45 -7.09 -6.18
CA THR A 40 8.23 -8.33 -6.10
C THR A 40 9.70 -8.09 -5.80
N MET A 41 10.30 -7.00 -6.31
CA MET A 41 11.68 -6.63 -5.99
C MET A 41 11.91 -6.35 -4.50
N VAL A 42 10.88 -5.85 -3.80
CA VAL A 42 10.95 -5.62 -2.35
C VAL A 42 10.65 -6.92 -1.58
N TYR A 43 9.64 -7.66 -1.99
CA TYR A 43 9.19 -8.87 -1.27
C TYR A 43 10.21 -10.00 -1.30
N GLY A 44 10.98 -10.14 -2.39
CA GLY A 44 12.03 -11.16 -2.52
C GLY A 44 13.08 -11.11 -1.40
N PRO A 45 13.84 -10.00 -1.25
CA PRO A 45 14.85 -9.87 -0.20
C PRO A 45 14.24 -9.74 1.21
N MET A 46 13.02 -9.22 1.34
CA MET A 46 12.38 -9.01 2.65
C MET A 46 12.23 -10.30 3.45
N ALA A 47 11.91 -11.42 2.79
CA ALA A 47 11.79 -12.72 3.45
C ALA A 47 13.14 -13.21 4.04
N ALA A 48 14.24 -13.03 3.29
CA ALA A 48 15.58 -13.40 3.77
C ALA A 48 16.04 -12.48 4.90
N PHE A 49 15.80 -11.17 4.77
CA PHE A 49 16.17 -10.17 5.76
C PHE A 49 15.49 -10.41 7.13
N LEU A 50 14.17 -10.71 7.13
CA LEU A 50 13.45 -11.02 8.38
C LEU A 50 13.94 -12.30 9.06
N VAL A 51 14.40 -13.28 8.29
CA VAL A 51 14.98 -14.53 8.78
C VAL A 51 16.33 -14.30 9.48
N GLU A 52 17.12 -13.34 9.00
CA GLU A 52 18.41 -12.96 9.61
C GLU A 52 18.23 -12.08 10.86
N LEU A 53 17.20 -11.24 10.89
CA LEU A 53 16.98 -10.29 11.98
C LEU A 53 16.52 -10.95 13.29
N PHE A 54 15.89 -12.13 13.21
CA PHE A 54 15.28 -12.80 14.36
C PHE A 54 15.88 -14.19 14.65
N PRO A 55 16.15 -14.51 15.93
CA PRO A 55 16.57 -15.84 16.37
C PRO A 55 15.61 -16.95 15.91
N ALA A 56 16.15 -18.11 15.54
CA ALA A 56 15.37 -19.21 14.97
C ALA A 56 14.18 -19.65 15.86
N ARG A 57 14.35 -19.60 17.20
CA ARG A 57 13.34 -20.02 18.19
C ARG A 57 12.07 -19.16 18.24
N ILE A 58 12.14 -17.87 17.91
CA ILE A 58 11.00 -16.92 17.98
C ILE A 58 10.58 -16.41 16.60
N ARG A 59 11.26 -16.88 15.55
CA ARG A 59 11.18 -16.30 14.21
C ARG A 59 9.75 -16.18 13.68
N TYR A 60 8.91 -17.20 13.88
CA TYR A 60 7.54 -17.20 13.38
C TYR A 60 6.67 -16.11 14.04
N THR A 61 6.72 -16.02 15.37
CA THR A 61 6.00 -15.02 16.16
C THR A 61 6.52 -13.61 15.88
N SER A 62 7.85 -13.46 15.81
CA SER A 62 8.50 -12.17 15.57
C SER A 62 8.34 -11.66 14.14
N MET A 63 8.19 -12.53 13.13
CA MET A 63 7.86 -12.12 11.75
C MET A 63 6.39 -11.70 11.59
N SER A 64 5.48 -12.40 12.27
CA SER A 64 4.04 -12.16 12.16
C SER A 64 3.60 -10.83 12.78
N LEU A 65 4.24 -10.42 13.88
CA LEU A 65 3.89 -9.20 14.60
C LEU A 65 4.07 -7.91 13.76
N PRO A 66 5.23 -7.63 13.13
CA PRO A 66 5.38 -6.50 12.21
C PRO A 66 4.44 -6.59 11.02
N TYR A 67 4.20 -7.79 10.49
CA TYR A 67 3.35 -7.99 9.33
C TYR A 67 1.89 -7.60 9.63
N HIS A 68 1.34 -8.07 10.75
CA HIS A 68 -0.04 -7.74 11.11
C HIS A 68 -0.21 -6.34 11.68
N LEU A 69 0.72 -5.83 12.48
CA LEU A 69 0.62 -4.46 12.99
C LEU A 69 0.84 -3.45 11.87
N GLY A 70 1.83 -3.68 11.00
CA GLY A 70 2.14 -2.83 9.87
C GLY A 70 0.99 -2.79 8.86
N ASN A 71 0.57 -3.95 8.35
CA ASN A 71 -0.53 -4.00 7.39
C ASN A 71 -1.87 -3.63 8.03
N GLY A 72 -2.09 -3.98 9.29
CA GLY A 72 -3.34 -3.71 9.99
C GLY A 72 -3.53 -2.22 10.24
N CYS A 73 -2.53 -1.54 10.81
CA CYS A 73 -2.64 -0.11 11.10
C CYS A 73 -2.45 0.71 9.82
N PHE A 74 -1.30 0.64 9.16
CA PHE A 74 -1.02 1.52 8.03
C PHE A 74 -1.78 1.12 6.76
N GLY A 75 -1.88 -0.18 6.49
CA GLY A 75 -2.66 -0.68 5.35
C GLY A 75 -4.17 -0.54 5.56
N GLY A 76 -4.66 -0.87 6.76
CA GLY A 76 -6.09 -0.86 7.08
C GLY A 76 -6.72 0.54 7.05
N PHE A 77 -5.99 1.58 7.45
CA PHE A 77 -6.48 2.96 7.38
C PHE A 77 -6.35 3.60 6.00
N LEU A 78 -5.62 2.98 5.05
CA LEU A 78 -5.39 3.54 3.72
C LEU A 78 -6.68 3.87 2.97
N PRO A 79 -7.70 2.98 2.86
CA PRO A 79 -8.92 3.30 2.13
C PRO A 79 -9.70 4.44 2.76
N LEU A 80 -9.75 4.48 4.10
CA LEU A 80 -10.46 5.51 4.87
C LEU A 80 -9.82 6.89 4.64
N ILE A 81 -8.51 7.00 4.86
CA ILE A 81 -7.79 8.27 4.76
C ILE A 81 -7.69 8.72 3.30
N SER A 82 -7.42 7.79 2.38
CA SER A 82 -7.39 8.10 0.94
C SER A 82 -8.73 8.64 0.46
N SER A 83 -9.84 7.99 0.82
CA SER A 83 -11.17 8.45 0.42
C SER A 83 -11.49 9.81 1.04
N TRP A 84 -11.16 10.00 2.32
CA TRP A 84 -11.35 11.28 3.00
C TRP A 84 -10.56 12.41 2.34
N LEU A 85 -9.29 12.19 1.99
CA LEU A 85 -8.45 13.18 1.30
C LEU A 85 -9.02 13.55 -0.07
N VAL A 86 -9.49 12.57 -0.84
CA VAL A 86 -10.09 12.83 -2.16
C VAL A 86 -11.38 13.64 -2.02
N LEU A 87 -12.25 13.30 -1.06
CA LEU A 87 -13.50 14.02 -0.81
C LEU A 87 -13.26 15.45 -0.31
N TRP A 88 -12.25 15.63 0.55
CA TRP A 88 -11.91 16.94 1.11
C TRP A 88 -11.25 17.87 0.09
N THR A 89 -10.35 17.36 -0.73
CA THR A 89 -9.62 18.17 -1.73
C THR A 89 -10.35 18.30 -3.07
N GLY A 90 -11.30 17.40 -3.36
CA GLY A 90 -11.88 17.23 -4.70
C GLY A 90 -10.92 16.65 -5.74
N ASN A 91 -9.69 16.26 -5.35
CA ASN A 91 -8.66 15.75 -6.24
C ASN A 91 -8.44 14.25 -6.02
N VAL A 92 -8.66 13.44 -7.06
CA VAL A 92 -8.47 11.99 -7.02
C VAL A 92 -7.04 11.57 -6.66
N TYR A 93 -6.03 12.39 -7.00
CA TYR A 93 -4.64 12.11 -6.71
C TYR A 93 -4.26 12.40 -5.25
N ALA A 94 -5.07 13.15 -4.50
CA ALA A 94 -4.78 13.45 -3.10
C ALA A 94 -4.75 12.19 -2.20
N GLY A 95 -5.46 11.14 -2.60
CA GLY A 95 -5.41 9.85 -1.92
C GLY A 95 -4.01 9.21 -1.89
N LEU A 96 -3.14 9.57 -2.84
CA LEU A 96 -1.77 9.05 -2.92
C LEU A 96 -0.85 9.60 -1.83
N TYR A 97 -1.18 10.74 -1.21
CA TYR A 97 -0.32 11.33 -0.19
C TYR A 97 -0.14 10.44 1.03
N TYR A 98 -1.17 9.70 1.42
CA TYR A 98 -1.11 8.79 2.57
C TYR A 98 -0.09 7.65 2.37
N PRO A 99 -0.22 6.77 1.35
CA PRO A 99 0.75 5.70 1.14
C PRO A 99 2.16 6.21 0.85
N ILE A 100 2.31 7.31 0.12
CA ILE A 100 3.63 7.92 -0.14
C ILE A 100 4.25 8.42 1.17
N GLY A 101 3.48 9.11 2.01
CA GLY A 101 3.95 9.60 3.31
C GLY A 101 4.35 8.47 4.26
N VAL A 102 3.56 7.40 4.34
CA VAL A 102 3.89 6.21 5.14
C VAL A 102 5.17 5.55 4.59
N ALA A 103 5.30 5.37 3.27
CA ALA A 103 6.49 4.78 2.66
C ALA A 103 7.75 5.63 2.89
N ALA A 104 7.64 6.96 2.80
CA ALA A 104 8.76 7.85 3.10
C ALA A 104 9.16 7.77 4.57
N LEU A 105 8.19 7.76 5.49
CA LEU A 105 8.43 7.61 6.92
C LEU A 105 9.13 6.27 7.24
N THR A 106 8.64 5.16 6.69
CA THR A 106 9.25 3.83 6.91
C THR A 106 10.63 3.74 6.29
N CYS A 107 10.89 4.41 5.16
CA CYS A 107 12.22 4.53 4.57
C CYS A 107 13.18 5.27 5.50
N ILE A 108 12.78 6.42 6.04
CA ILE A 108 13.59 7.22 6.98
C ILE A 108 13.89 6.42 8.25
N VAL A 109 12.85 5.83 8.85
CA VAL A 109 13.00 5.01 10.07
C VAL A 109 13.87 3.79 9.79
N GLY A 110 13.66 3.11 8.67
CA GLY A 110 14.46 1.96 8.25
C GLY A 110 15.94 2.34 8.10
N PHE A 111 16.23 3.46 7.43
CA PHE A 111 17.60 3.92 7.21
C PHE A 111 18.34 4.26 8.52
N ILE A 112 17.63 4.74 9.54
CA ILE A 112 18.23 5.12 10.83
C ILE A 112 18.38 3.91 11.77
N TYR A 113 17.38 3.03 11.82
CA TYR A 113 17.26 2.02 12.88
C TYR A 113 17.58 0.59 12.43
N ILE A 114 17.52 0.28 11.14
CA ILE A 114 17.89 -1.05 10.66
C ILE A 114 19.41 -1.20 10.73
N ARG A 115 19.86 -2.21 11.50
CA ARG A 115 21.27 -2.58 11.61
C ARG A 115 21.63 -3.57 10.51
N GLU A 116 22.85 -3.44 10.00
CA GLU A 116 23.45 -4.38 9.04
C GLU A 116 23.55 -5.79 9.65
N THR A 117 23.00 -6.80 8.96
CA THR A 117 22.89 -8.18 9.45
C THR A 117 23.92 -9.15 8.90
N LYS A 118 24.74 -8.74 7.92
CA LYS A 118 25.72 -9.60 7.22
C LYS A 118 26.63 -10.45 8.12
N ASN A 119 26.96 -10.01 9.33
CA ASN A 119 27.89 -10.68 10.24
C ASN A 119 27.21 -11.30 11.49
N LEU A 120 25.88 -11.39 11.54
CA LEU A 120 25.16 -11.96 12.67
C LEU A 120 25.10 -13.50 12.57
N ASP A 121 25.40 -14.18 13.67
CA ASP A 121 25.25 -15.63 13.79
C ASP A 121 23.77 -15.99 13.93
N LEU A 122 23.26 -16.79 13.00
CA LEU A 122 21.86 -17.14 12.85
C LEU A 122 21.36 -18.17 13.89
N ASN A 123 22.27 -18.82 14.61
CA ASN A 123 21.98 -19.90 15.56
C ASN A 123 21.91 -19.44 17.03
N ARG A 124 21.83 -18.13 17.29
CA ARG A 124 21.70 -17.54 18.65
C ARG A 124 20.29 -17.62 19.24
#